data_AF-A0ABD6RE01-F1
#
_entry.id   AF-A0ABD6RE01-F1
#
_cell.length_a   1.000
_cell.length_b   1.000
_cell.length_c   1.000
_cell.angle_alpha   90.00
_cell.angle_beta   90.00
_cell.angle_gamma   90.00
#
_symmetry.space_group_name_H-M   'P 1'
#
loop_
_entity.id
_entity.type
_entity.pdbx_description
1 polymer ?
#
loop_
_entity_poly.entity_id
_entity_poly.type
_entity_poly.pdbx_seq_one_letter_code
_entity_poly.pdbx_strand_id
1 'polypeptide(L)' 'MKGSEAILRAMHQVGGEIPATQFDTWLGQLSQLGLLEQVTKDDKHVYYYRLTDNARQFLTKKGIN' A
#
# COMPACT_ATOMS: atom_id res chain seq x y z
N MET A 1 1.48 -17.10 -2.43
CA MET A 1 1.97 -15.77 -2.87
C MET A 1 0.82 -14.79 -3.05
N LYS A 2 0.13 -14.37 -1.97
CA LYS A 2 -1.10 -13.54 -2.10
C LYS A 2 -0.81 -12.03 -2.25
N GLY A 3 0.29 -11.55 -1.68
CA GLY A 3 0.64 -10.12 -1.69
C GLY A 3 1.09 -9.62 -3.07
N SER A 4 1.98 -10.36 -3.74
CA SER A 4 2.43 -10.02 -5.09
C SER A 4 1.30 -10.11 -6.14
N GLU A 5 0.33 -10.99 -5.93
CA GLU A 5 -0.84 -11.13 -6.81
C GLU A 5 -1.72 -9.87 -6.82
N ALA A 6 -1.92 -9.22 -5.67
CA ALA A 6 -2.71 -7.99 -5.60
C ALA A 6 -2.08 -6.85 -6.42
N ILE A 7 -0.76 -6.74 -6.39
CA ILE A 7 -0.01 -5.75 -7.19
C ILE A 7 -0.11 -6.07 -8.69
N LEU A 8 0.07 -7.34 -9.08
CA LEU A 8 -0.06 -7.77 -10.48
C LEU A 8 -1.47 -7.48 -11.02
N ARG A 9 -2.52 -7.75 -10.22
CA ARG A 9 -3.91 -7.44 -10.58
C ARG A 9 -4.12 -5.93 -10.74
N ALA A 10 -3.59 -5.12 -9.83
CA ALA A 10 -3.68 -3.67 -9.91
C ALA A 10 -2.99 -3.12 -11.15
N MET A 11 -1.77 -3.58 -11.47
CA MET A 11 -1.05 -3.19 -12.68
C MET A 11 -1.78 -3.63 -13.96
N HIS A 12 -2.31 -4.85 -13.99
CA HIS A 12 -3.09 -5.32 -15.14
C HIS A 12 -4.33 -4.46 -15.41
N GLN A 13 -5.03 -4.00 -14.37
CA GLN A 13 -6.22 -3.14 -14.51
C GLN A 13 -5.93 -1.78 -15.18
N VAL A 14 -4.68 -1.31 -15.12
CA VAL A 14 -4.26 -0.03 -15.68
C VAL A 14 -3.38 -0.18 -16.92
N GLY A 15 -3.39 -1.37 -17.55
CA GLY A 15 -2.71 -1.62 -18.84
C GLY A 15 -1.39 -2.38 -18.74
N GLY A 16 -1.02 -2.86 -17.56
CA GLY A 16 0.17 -3.71 -17.35
C GLY A 16 1.49 -2.96 -17.20
N GLU A 17 1.52 -1.68 -17.57
CA GLU A 17 2.67 -0.78 -17.40
C GLU A 17 2.23 0.48 -16.65
N ILE A 18 2.99 0.86 -15.62
CA ILE A 18 2.76 2.07 -14.84
C ILE A 18 4.09 2.78 -14.56
N PRO A 19 4.10 4.11 -14.46
CA PRO A 19 5.26 4.81 -13.92
C PRO A 19 5.46 4.40 -12.45
N ALA A 20 6.71 4.36 -11.99
CA ALA A 20 7.00 4.01 -10.60
C ALA A 20 6.29 4.93 -9.59
N THR A 21 6.08 6.21 -9.95
CA THR A 21 5.34 7.20 -9.16
C THR A 21 3.86 6.85 -8.95
N GLN A 22 3.31 5.90 -9.72
CA GLN A 22 1.96 5.39 -9.51
C GLN A 22 1.85 4.62 -8.19
N PHE A 23 2.92 3.95 -7.74
CA PHE A 23 2.96 3.32 -6.43
C PHE A 23 2.88 4.35 -5.30
N ASP A 24 3.61 5.47 -5.43
CA ASP A 24 3.54 6.57 -4.47
C ASP A 24 2.13 7.16 -4.39
N THR A 25 1.46 7.26 -5.53
CA THR A 25 0.06 7.70 -5.61
C THR A 25 -0.88 6.76 -4.85
N TRP A 26 -0.74 5.44 -5.02
CA TRP A 26 -1.56 4.45 -4.30
C TRP A 26 -1.28 4.46 -2.80
N LEU A 27 -0.02 4.59 -2.39
CA LEU A 27 0.35 4.73 -0.98
C LEU A 27 -0.22 6.00 -0.37
N GLY A 28 -0.20 7.12 -1.11
CA GLY A 28 -0.83 8.38 -0.73
C GLY A 28 -2.34 8.25 -0.54
N GLN A 29 -3.04 7.58 -1.46
CA GLN A 29 -4.49 7.32 -1.35
C GLN A 29 -4.83 6.46 -0.13
N LEU A 30 -4.07 5.39 0.12
CA LEU A 30 -4.26 4.56 1.31
C LEU A 30 -3.98 5.34 2.61
N SER A 31 -3.05 6.29 2.58
CA SER A 31 -2.80 7.21 3.70
C SER A 31 -3.97 8.17 3.92
N GLN A 32 -4.52 8.76 2.86
CA GLN A 32 -5.71 9.62 2.93
C GLN A 32 -6.95 8.89 3.47
N LEU A 33 -7.06 7.58 3.19
CA LEU A 33 -8.11 6.71 3.73
C LEU A 33 -7.85 6.29 5.20
N GLY A 34 -6.74 6.73 5.80
CA GLY A 34 -6.36 6.37 7.16
C GLY A 34 -5.97 4.89 7.32
N LEU A 35 -5.59 4.22 6.24
CA LEU A 35 -5.19 2.80 6.24
C LEU A 35 -3.67 2.64 6.34
N LEU A 36 -2.92 3.62 5.83
CA LEU A 36 -1.48 3.69 5.99
C LEU A 36 -1.09 4.97 6.73
N GLU A 37 0.07 4.94 7.34
CA GLU A 37 0.76 6.13 7.84
C GLU A 37 2.23 6.05 7.45
N GLN A 38 2.78 7.21 7.08
CA GLN A 38 4.18 7.34 6.74
C GLN A 38 5.03 7.32 8.02
N VAL A 39 6.14 6.60 7.99
CA VAL A 39 7.08 6.48 9.09
C VAL A 39 8.41 7.08 8.66
N THR A 40 8.86 8.10 9.39
CA THR A 40 10.21 8.62 9.23
C THR A 40 11.19 7.68 9.91
N LYS A 41 12.24 7.29 9.19
CA LYS A 41 13.40 6.57 9.73
C LYS A 41 14.66 7.36 9.41
N ASP A 42 15.78 6.96 10.01
CA ASP A 42 17.07 7.63 9.80
C ASP A 42 17.57 7.56 8.34
N ASP A 43 16.98 6.69 7.52
CA ASP A 43 17.18 6.66 6.08
C ASP A 43 16.41 7.78 5.38
N LYS A 44 17.13 8.81 4.94
CA LYS A 44 16.56 9.99 4.26
C LYS A 44 16.15 9.71 2.81
N HIS A 45 16.41 8.52 2.29
CA HIS A 45 16.15 8.18 0.88
C HIS A 45 15.02 7.16 0.71
N VAL A 46 14.45 6.66 1.81
CA VAL A 46 13.40 5.64 1.77
C VAL A 46 12.20 6.08 2.58
N TYR A 47 11.06 6.18 1.93
CA TYR A 47 9.77 6.36 2.59
C TYR A 47 9.24 5.02 3.11
N TYR A 48 9.01 4.94 4.41
CA TYR A 48 8.39 3.77 5.03
C TYR A 48 6.91 4.04 5.27
N TYR A 49 6.09 3.01 5.13
CA TYR A 49 4.67 3.04 5.47
C TYR A 49 4.35 1.90 6.42
N ARG A 50 3.48 2.14 7.40
CA ARG A 50 2.94 1.09 8.28
C ARG A 50 1.41 1.07 8.20
N LEU A 51 0.85 -0.11 8.44
CA LEU A 51 -0.60 -0.28 8.60
C LEU A 51 -1.05 0.40 9.89
N THR A 52 -2.08 1.23 9.77
CA THR A 52 -2.82 1.76 10.92
C THR A 52 -3.65 0.67 11.59
N ASP A 53 -4.17 0.95 12.79
CA ASP A 53 -5.09 0.04 13.46
C ASP A 53 -6.37 -0.19 12.65
N ASN A 54 -6.86 0.84 11.94
CA ASN A 54 -8.01 0.73 11.05
C ASN A 54 -7.76 -0.26 9.91
N ALA A 55 -6.57 -0.22 9.30
CA ALA A 55 -6.22 -1.18 8.26
C ALA A 55 -6.08 -2.59 8.80
N ARG A 56 -5.47 -2.77 9.98
CA ARG A 56 -5.38 -4.08 10.63
C ARG A 56 -6.76 -4.67 10.89
N GLN A 57 -7.68 -3.88 11.46
CA GLN A 57 -9.07 -4.30 11.68
C GLN A 57 -9.79 -4.63 10.36
N PHE A 58 -9.60 -3.83 9.31
CA PHE A 58 -10.15 -4.10 7.99
C PHE A 58 -9.66 -5.45 7.43
N LEU A 59 -8.35 -5.72 7.53
CA LEU A 59 -7.76 -6.97 7.07
C LEU A 59 -8.24 -8.18 7.88
N THR A 60 -8.34 -8.06 9.21
CA THR A 60 -8.92 -9.10 10.07
C THR A 60 -10.35 -9.43 9.68
N LYS A 61 -11.19 -8.41 9.38
CA LYS A 61 -12.57 -8.64 8.87
C LYS A 61 -12.61 -9.36 7.52
N LYS A 62 -11.54 -9.28 6.73
CA LYS A 62 -11.37 -10.00 5.47
C LYS A 62 -10.75 -11.39 5.64
N GLY A 63 -10.50 -11.83 6.88
CA GLY A 63 -9.87 -13.12 7.18
C GLY A 63 -8.37 -13.14 6.91
N ILE A 64 -7.73 -11.97 6.88
CA ILE A 64 -6.28 -11.81 6.71
C ILE A 64 -5.72 -11.49 8.10
N ASN A 65 -5.03 -12.46 8.69
CA ASN A 65 -4.33 -12.37 9.98
C ASN A 65 -2.82 -12.31 9.78
#